data_AF-A0A3M2EMC2-F1
#
_entry.id   AF-A0A3M2EMC2-F1
#
_cell.length_a   1.000
_cell.length_b   1.000
_cell.length_c   1.000
_cell.angle_alpha   90.00
_cell.angle_beta   90.00
_cell.angle_gamma   90.00
#
_symmetry.space_group_name_H-M   'P 1'
#
loop_
_entity.id
_entity.type
_entity.pdbx_description
1 polymer ?
#
loop_
_entity_poly.entity_id
_entity_poly.type
_entity_poly.pdbx_seq_one_letter_code
_entity_poly.pdbx_strand_id
1 'polypeptide(L)'
;LYEFAMAAARFGVLWALRKHPFRAGWLFSLYLVFNGIERFLIEQIRVNNTFDLLGLTVTQAEVIAVLSLLLGLAGLALTSKKRPATEPEAAATSTPTAGHP
;
A
#
# COMPACT_ATOMS: atom_id res chain seq x y z
N LEU A 1 8.85 10.43 18.97
CA LEU A 1 8.38 9.16 19.58
C LEU A 1 7.12 8.62 18.90
N TYR A 2 6.06 9.41 18.75
CA TYR A 2 4.84 9.01 18.01
C TYR A 2 5.12 8.51 16.59
N GLU A 3 5.93 9.23 15.81
CA GLU A 3 6.24 8.85 14.42
C GLU A 3 6.89 7.46 14.31
N PHE A 4 7.80 7.14 15.24
CA PHE A 4 8.47 5.83 15.28
C PHE A 4 7.49 4.72 15.66
N ALA A 5 6.67 4.93 16.69
CA ALA A 5 5.66 3.97 17.12
C ALA A 5 4.67 3.65 15.99
N MET A 6 4.19 4.67 15.28
CA MET A 6 3.28 4.53 14.14
C MET A 6 3.97 3.85 12.95
N ALA A 7 5.23 4.18 12.66
CA ALA A 7 6.01 3.49 11.63
C ALA A 7 6.21 1.99 11.95
N ALA A 8 6.50 1.64 13.20
CA ALA A 8 6.64 0.26 13.64
C ALA A 8 5.30 -0.49 13.57
N ALA A 9 4.19 0.14 13.96
CA ALA A 9 2.85 -0.42 13.85
C ALA A 9 2.48 -0.71 12.38
N ARG A 10 2.65 0.28 11.48
CA ARG A 10 2.44 0.08 10.03
C ARG A 10 3.25 -1.08 9.49
N PHE A 11 4.54 -1.11 9.83
CA PHE A 11 5.43 -2.18 9.40
C PHE A 11 4.93 -3.54 9.89
N GLY A 12 4.58 -3.67 11.18
CA GLY A 12 4.06 -4.90 11.76
C GLY A 12 2.78 -5.40 11.08
N VAL A 13 1.83 -4.50 10.83
CA VAL A 13 0.56 -4.84 10.15
C VAL A 13 0.82 -5.33 8.72
N LEU A 14 1.61 -4.59 7.94
CA LEU A 14 1.92 -4.99 6.56
C LEU A 14 2.75 -6.27 6.51
N TRP A 15 3.67 -6.45 7.45
CA TRP A 15 4.49 -7.65 7.54
C TRP A 15 3.68 -8.90 7.88
N ALA A 16 2.66 -8.77 8.74
CA ALA A 16 1.71 -9.84 9.05
C ALA A 16 0.84 -10.18 7.84
N LEU A 17 0.42 -9.18 7.08
CA LEU A 17 -0.42 -9.33 5.89
C LEU A 17 0.37 -9.63 4.60
N ARG A 18 1.70 -9.75 4.68
CA ARG A 18 2.57 -9.90 3.50
C ARG A 18 2.28 -11.14 2.65
N LYS A 19 1.78 -12.20 3.28
CA LYS A 19 1.40 -13.44 2.61
C LYS A 19 -0.11 -13.40 2.34
N HIS A 20 -0.50 -12.84 1.20
CA HIS A 20 -1.90 -12.69 0.83
C HIS A 20 -2.21 -13.29 -0.56
N PRO A 21 -3.47 -13.65 -0.86
CA PRO A 21 -3.87 -14.20 -2.16
C PRO A 21 -4.21 -13.14 -3.23
N PHE A 22 -4.13 -11.86 -2.88
CA PHE A 22 -4.50 -10.73 -3.76
C PHE A 22 -3.44 -10.40 -4.82
N ARG A 23 -3.83 -9.57 -5.80
CA ARG A 23 -2.95 -9.15 -6.90
C ARG A 23 -1.77 -8.30 -6.42
N ALA A 24 -0.75 -8.22 -7.25
CA ALA A 24 0.34 -7.26 -7.05
C ALA A 24 -0.22 -5.84 -6.91
N GLY A 25 0.38 -5.05 -6.02
CA GLY A 25 -0.10 -3.71 -5.67
C GLY A 25 -1.04 -3.65 -4.47
N TRP A 26 -1.63 -4.78 -4.03
CA TRP A 26 -2.57 -4.78 -2.89
C TRP A 26 -1.93 -4.32 -1.58
N LEU A 27 -0.74 -4.84 -1.23
CA LEU A 27 0.03 -4.39 -0.05
C LEU A 27 0.38 -2.90 -0.12
N PHE A 28 0.70 -2.40 -1.31
CA PHE A 28 1.01 -0.97 -1.51
C PHE A 28 -0.25 -0.11 -1.33
N SER A 29 -1.39 -0.54 -1.88
CA SER A 29 -2.67 0.14 -1.67
C SER A 29 -3.03 0.18 -0.18
N LEU A 30 -2.84 -0.93 0.53
CA LEU A 30 -3.05 -1.00 1.97
C LEU A 30 -2.10 -0.08 2.74
N TYR A 31 -0.83 -0.02 2.33
CA TYR A 31 0.14 0.93 2.87
C TYR A 31 -0.35 2.39 2.70
N LEU A 32 -0.85 2.76 1.52
CA LEU A 32 -1.35 4.12 1.26
C LEU A 32 -2.55 4.48 2.16
N VAL A 33 -3.47 3.53 2.39
CA VAL A 33 -4.60 3.71 3.32
C VAL A 33 -4.09 3.99 4.74
N PHE A 34 -3.21 3.14 5.26
CA PHE A 34 -2.66 3.34 6.60
C PHE A 34 -1.85 4.62 6.71
N ASN A 35 -1.01 4.92 5.71
CA ASN A 35 -0.19 6.13 5.69
C ASN A 35 -1.07 7.40 5.71
N GLY A 36 -2.14 7.43 4.90
CA GLY A 36 -3.09 8.54 4.88
C GLY A 36 -3.80 8.75 6.21
N ILE A 37 -4.36 7.67 6.80
CA ILE A 37 -5.04 7.75 8.11
C ILE A 37 -4.11 8.27 9.18
N GLU A 38 -2.92 7.69 9.30
CA GLU A 38 -1.99 8.07 10.37
C GLU A 38 -1.47 9.49 10.18
N ARG A 39 -1.19 9.90 8.94
CA ARG A 39 -0.75 11.27 8.66
C ARG A 39 -1.84 12.27 9.00
N PHE A 40 -3.10 11.97 8.68
CA PHE A 40 -4.24 12.81 9.04
C PHE A 40 -4.38 12.95 10.57
N LEU A 41 -4.31 11.84 11.31
CA LEU A 41 -4.42 11.84 12.78
C LEU A 41 -3.25 12.57 13.46
N ILE A 42 -2.02 12.36 12.98
CA ILE A 42 -0.83 13.04 13.50
C ILE A 42 -0.91 14.54 13.26
N GLU A 43 -1.47 14.96 12.13
CA GLU A 43 -1.54 16.38 11.81
C GLU A 43 -2.52 17.14 12.72
N GLN A 44 -3.60 16.48 13.17
CA GLN A 44 -4.54 17.07 14.14
C GLN A 44 -3.90 17.37 15.51
N ILE A 45 -2.83 16.65 15.90
CA ILE A 45 -2.08 16.91 17.14
C ILE A 45 -0.87 17.83 16.93
N ARG A 46 -0.50 18.12 15.67
CA ARG A 46 0.65 18.97 15.36
C ARG A 46 0.20 20.42 15.20
N VAL A 47 0.91 21.33 15.86
CA VAL A 47 0.79 22.76 15.60
C VAL A 47 1.63 23.08 14.35
N ASN A 48 1.01 22.97 13.18
CA ASN A 48 1.66 23.16 11.88
C ASN A 48 1.09 24.38 11.15
N ASN A 49 1.87 24.94 10.22
CA ASN A 49 1.41 26.03 9.38
C ASN A 49 0.30 25.54 8.44
N THR A 50 -0.81 26.26 8.43
CA THR A 50 -1.93 26.08 7.52
C THR A 50 -1.80 26.99 6.32
N PHE A 51 -2.55 26.68 5.27
CA PHE A 51 -2.73 27.53 4.10
C PHE A 51 -4.16 27.40 3.59
N ASP A 52 -4.62 28.39 2.84
CA ASP A 52 -5.94 28.35 2.27
C ASP A 52 -5.92 27.57 0.94
N LEU A 53 -6.73 26.52 0.89
CA LEU A 53 -6.95 25.70 -0.29
C LEU A 53 -8.45 25.60 -0.55
N LEU A 54 -8.91 26.09 -1.71
CA LEU A 54 -10.32 26.03 -2.11
C LEU A 54 -11.30 26.61 -1.06
N GLY A 55 -10.86 27.63 -0.31
CA GLY A 55 -11.64 28.24 0.77
C GLY A 55 -11.63 27.47 2.10
N LEU A 56 -10.82 26.42 2.21
CA LEU A 56 -10.57 25.67 3.45
C LEU A 56 -9.16 25.96 3.94
N THR A 57 -9.01 26.28 5.22
CA THR A 57 -7.71 26.39 5.87
C THR A 57 -7.24 24.99 6.26
N VAL A 58 -6.27 24.46 5.50
CA VAL A 58 -5.76 23.08 5.64
C VAL A 58 -4.24 23.08 5.72
N THR A 59 -3.65 21.97 6.17
CA THR A 59 -2.19 21.79 6.08
C THR A 59 -1.80 20.97 4.86
N GLN A 60 -0.53 21.10 4.42
CA GLN A 60 -0.04 20.33 3.27
C GLN A 60 -0.08 18.82 3.54
N ALA A 61 0.16 18.45 4.80
CA ALA A 61 0.12 17.08 5.25
C ALA A 61 -1.30 16.49 5.20
N GLU A 62 -2.33 17.28 5.52
CA GLU A 62 -3.73 16.85 5.41
C GLU A 62 -4.11 16.57 3.95
N VAL A 63 -3.71 17.44 3.02
CA VAL A 63 -3.97 17.24 1.59
C VAL A 63 -3.33 15.95 1.10
N ILE A 64 -2.05 15.72 1.41
CA ILE A 64 -1.34 14.48 1.03
C ILE A 64 -1.97 13.27 1.70
N ALA A 65 -2.39 13.38 2.96
CA ALA A 65 -3.04 12.31 3.70
C ALA A 65 -4.36 11.88 3.04
N VAL A 66 -5.22 12.84 2.67
CA VAL A 66 -6.49 12.57 1.99
C VAL A 66 -6.25 11.96 0.61
N LEU A 67 -5.33 12.51 -0.18
CA LEU A 67 -5.00 11.95 -1.50
C LEU A 67 -4.47 10.51 -1.40
N SER A 68 -3.57 10.26 -0.46
CA SER A 68 -3.01 8.92 -0.21
C SER A 68 -4.10 7.93 0.20
N LEU A 69 -5.01 8.34 1.10
CA LEU A 69 -6.12 7.51 1.53
C LEU A 69 -7.05 7.15 0.36
N LEU A 70 -7.43 8.12 -0.46
CA LEU A 70 -8.31 7.90 -1.62
C LEU A 70 -7.65 6.98 -2.65
N LEU A 71 -6.38 7.22 -2.99
CA LEU A 71 -5.62 6.35 -3.90
C LEU A 71 -5.45 4.94 -3.34
N GLY A 72 -5.21 4.81 -2.04
CA GLY A 72 -5.13 3.54 -1.35
C GLY A 72 -6.45 2.76 -1.43
N LEU A 73 -7.58 3.40 -1.14
CA LEU A 73 -8.91 2.78 -1.23
C LEU A 73 -9.23 2.34 -2.66
N ALA A 74 -8.97 3.20 -3.65
CA ALA A 74 -9.14 2.85 -5.06
C ALA A 74 -8.25 1.66 -5.46
N GLY A 75 -6.97 1.70 -5.10
CA GLY A 75 -6.04 0.61 -5.36
C GLY A 75 -6.48 -0.71 -4.70
N LEU A 76 -6.99 -0.65 -3.47
CA LEU A 76 -7.49 -1.83 -2.76
C LEU A 76 -8.69 -2.44 -3.47
N ALA A 77 -9.64 -1.61 -3.93
CA ALA A 77 -10.80 -2.07 -4.71
C ALA A 77 -10.37 -2.76 -6.02
N LEU A 78 -9.34 -2.25 -6.70
CA LEU A 78 -8.84 -2.79 -7.97
C LEU A 78 -8.00 -4.06 -7.80
N THR A 79 -7.27 -4.18 -6.69
CA THR A 79 -6.28 -5.25 -6.46
C THR A 79 -6.77 -6.38 -5.57
N SER A 80 -7.92 -6.23 -4.88
CA SER A 80 -8.50 -7.26 -3.99
C SER A 80 -9.11 -8.47 -4.71
N LYS A 81 -9.04 -8.53 -6.04
CA LYS A 81 -9.37 -9.76 -6.78
C LYS A 81 -8.27 -10.79 -6.51
N LYS A 82 -8.63 -11.99 -6.05
CA LYS A 82 -7.68 -13.10 -5.87
C LYS A 82 -6.96 -13.38 -7.19
N ARG A 83 -5.65 -13.65 -7.13
CA ARG A 83 -4.91 -14.10 -8.32
C ARG A 83 -5.55 -15.42 -8.78
N PRO A 84 -6.00 -15.56 -10.04
CA PRO A 84 -6.34 -16.88 -10.56
C PRO A 84 -5.09 -17.74 -10.40
N ALA A 85 -5.25 -18.95 -9.84
CA ALA A 85 -4.16 -19.88 -9.61
C ALA A 85 -3.35 -19.94 -10.92
N THR A 86 -2.16 -19.35 -10.91
CA THR A 86 -1.31 -19.39 -12.09
C THR A 86 -0.91 -20.84 -12.23
N GLU A 87 -1.36 -21.45 -13.31
CA GLU A 87 -0.98 -22.76 -13.77
C GLU A 87 0.54 -22.91 -13.56
N PRO A 88 0.97 -23.95 -12.85
CA PRO A 88 2.37 -24.10 -12.48
C PRO A 88 3.16 -24.10 -13.77
N GLU A 89 4.20 -23.25 -13.86
CA GLU A 89 5.53 -23.53 -14.40
C GLU A 89 5.69 -24.87 -15.19
N ALA A 90 4.85 -25.10 -16.21
CA ALA A 90 4.78 -26.36 -16.97
C ALA A 90 5.28 -26.17 -18.41
N ALA A 91 5.78 -24.98 -18.76
CA ALA A 91 6.26 -24.67 -20.10
C ALA A 91 7.78 -24.42 -20.18
N ALA A 92 8.53 -24.55 -19.08
CA ALA A 92 9.99 -24.33 -19.08
C ALA A 92 10.84 -25.60 -18.98
N THR A 93 10.23 -26.78 -18.85
CA THR A 93 10.93 -28.09 -18.72
C THR A 93 10.43 -29.14 -19.71
N SER A 94 10.28 -28.76 -20.98
CA SER A 94 10.15 -29.70 -22.10
C SER A 94 11.04 -29.17 -23.24
N THR A 95 12.12 -29.79 -23.71
CA THR A 95 12.68 -31.15 -23.59
C THR A 95 14.09 -31.08 -24.24
N PRO A 96 14.76 -32.19 -24.60
CA PRO A 96 15.83 -32.90 -23.89
C PRO A 96 17.26 -32.65 -24.42
N THR A 97 18.25 -33.01 -23.61
CA THR A 97 19.60 -33.38 -24.07
C THR A 97 19.51 -34.47 -25.14
N ALA A 98 19.72 -34.09 -26.41
CA ALA A 98 19.98 -35.03 -27.49
C ALA A 98 21.45 -35.47 -27.40
N GLY A 99 21.67 -36.77 -27.24
CA GLY A 99 22.99 -37.39 -27.23
C GLY A 99 23.54 -37.67 -28.63
N HIS A 100 24.82 -38.04 -28.62
CA HIS A 100 25.64 -38.71 -29.65
C HIS A 100 26.30 -37.83 -30.73
N PRO A 101 27.51 -38.20 -31.19
CA PRO A 101 27.82 -39.47 -31.87
C PRO A 101 28.24 -40.65 -30.99
#